data_AF-Q4FRY9-F1
#
_entry.id   AF-Q4FRY9-F1
#
_cell.length_a   1.000
_cell.length_b   1.000
_cell.length_c   1.000
_cell.angle_alpha   90.00
_cell.angle_beta   90.00
_cell.angle_gamma   90.00
#
_symmetry.space_group_name_H-M   'P 1'
#
loop_
_entity.id
_entity.type
_entity.pdbx_description
1 polymer ?
#
loop_
_entity_poly.entity_id
_entity_poly.type
_entity_poly.pdbx_seq_one_letter_code
_entity_poly.pdbx_strand_id
1 'polypeptide(L)'
;MVDKELVFQAQDESLVVISIGVANILTSYRQLSDSSPESAGVLIGERRDVHIVIKTVSEPSPWDIRSRFMVDRVSKYHQKVVDDAFKKNNGEWQYLGEWHTHPEDVPKPSMTDYSSWHKNLKSSDPLILIIAGRRDFWVGKKIQDNIEVLKQV
;
A
#
# COMPACT_ATOMS: atom_id res chain seq x y z
N MET A 1 -5.85 7.93 -16.10
CA MET A 1 -6.72 8.03 -14.91
C MET A 1 -7.40 6.68 -14.78
N VAL A 2 -7.35 6.07 -13.60
CA VAL A 2 -8.10 4.86 -13.31
C VAL A 2 -9.56 5.25 -13.14
N ASP A 3 -10.46 4.57 -13.84
CA ASP A 3 -11.89 4.90 -13.95
C ASP A 3 -12.81 3.90 -13.22
N LYS A 4 -12.23 2.81 -12.70
CA LYS A 4 -12.93 1.78 -11.92
C LYS A 4 -12.12 1.35 -10.70
N GLU A 5 -12.79 0.76 -9.73
CA GLU A 5 -12.09 0.14 -8.60
C GLU A 5 -11.21 -1.02 -9.09
N LEU A 6 -10.07 -1.20 -8.44
CA LEU A 6 -9.22 -2.38 -8.69
C LEU A 6 -9.55 -3.42 -7.63
N VAL A 7 -9.88 -4.63 -8.05
CA VAL A 7 -10.25 -5.72 -7.16
C VAL A 7 -9.21 -6.81 -7.27
N PHE A 8 -8.72 -7.26 -6.12
CA PHE A 8 -7.77 -8.36 -6.01
C PHE A 8 -8.36 -9.45 -5.13
N GLN A 9 -8.14 -10.70 -5.51
CA GLN A 9 -8.66 -11.87 -4.83
C GLN A 9 -7.51 -12.74 -4.29
N ALA A 10 -7.66 -13.18 -3.05
CA ALA A 10 -6.81 -14.17 -2.40
C ALA A 10 -7.32 -15.60 -2.62
N GLN A 11 -6.52 -16.60 -2.26
CA GLN A 11 -6.83 -18.03 -2.35
C GLN A 11 -8.00 -18.43 -1.47
N ASP A 12 -8.20 -17.72 -0.35
CA ASP A 12 -9.34 -17.87 0.56
C ASP A 12 -10.60 -17.13 0.06
N GLU A 13 -10.61 -16.69 -1.20
CA GLU A 13 -11.67 -15.91 -1.86
C GLU A 13 -11.91 -14.52 -1.28
N SER A 14 -11.17 -14.11 -0.25
CA SER A 14 -11.26 -12.74 0.27
C SER A 14 -10.82 -11.72 -0.79
N LEU A 15 -11.43 -10.53 -0.69
CA LEU A 15 -11.26 -9.47 -1.68
C LEU A 15 -10.55 -8.28 -1.05
N VAL A 16 -9.63 -7.70 -1.82
CA VAL A 16 -9.02 -6.40 -1.54
C VAL A 16 -9.46 -5.45 -2.62
N VAL A 17 -10.26 -4.46 -2.25
CA VAL A 17 -10.79 -3.44 -3.15
C VAL A 17 -10.01 -2.15 -2.96
N ILE A 18 -9.38 -1.67 -4.03
CA ILE A 18 -8.71 -0.38 -4.07
C ILE A 18 -9.67 0.62 -4.70
N SER A 19 -10.15 1.58 -3.90
CA SER A 19 -11.04 2.64 -4.40
C SER A 19 -10.36 3.46 -5.50
N ILE A 20 -11.15 3.99 -6.43
CA ILE A 20 -10.69 4.77 -7.59
C ILE A 20 -9.73 5.90 -7.18
N GLY A 21 -10.06 6.64 -6.11
CA GLY A 21 -9.21 7.73 -5.61
C GLY A 21 -7.82 7.24 -5.19
N VAL A 22 -7.75 6.10 -4.49
CA VAL A 22 -6.49 5.48 -4.08
C VAL A 22 -5.69 5.02 -5.30
N ALA A 23 -6.33 4.31 -6.24
CA ALA A 23 -5.66 3.84 -7.43
C ALA A 23 -5.04 5.00 -8.24
N ASN A 24 -5.75 6.14 -8.33
CA ASN A 24 -5.22 7.34 -8.98
C ASN A 24 -4.06 7.99 -8.21
N ILE A 25 -4.11 8.04 -6.88
CA ILE A 25 -2.99 8.52 -6.05
C ILE A 25 -1.76 7.63 -6.26
N LEU A 26 -1.89 6.31 -6.15
CA LEU A 26 -0.75 5.40 -6.36
C LEU A 26 -0.17 5.54 -7.78
N THR A 27 -1.02 5.71 -8.78
CA THR A 27 -0.63 5.90 -10.18
C THR A 27 0.13 7.21 -10.42
N SER A 28 -0.19 8.28 -9.68
CA SER A 28 0.47 9.59 -9.84
C SER A 28 1.91 9.60 -9.30
N TYR A 29 2.21 8.73 -8.34
CA TYR A 29 3.53 8.62 -7.72
C TYR A 29 4.52 7.68 -8.43
N ARG A 30 4.10 7.03 -9.52
CA ARG A 30 4.95 6.10 -10.28
C ARG A 30 6.26 6.76 -10.73
N GLN A 31 7.33 5.99 -10.69
CA GLN A 31 8.67 6.44 -11.10
C GLN A 31 8.83 6.39 -12.63
N LEU A 32 8.25 7.36 -13.33
CA LEU A 32 8.24 7.42 -14.79
C LEU A 32 9.54 7.97 -15.39
N SER A 33 10.28 8.80 -14.66
CA SER A 33 11.59 9.31 -15.08
C SER A 33 12.73 8.62 -14.34
N ASP A 34 13.93 8.68 -14.90
CA ASP A 34 15.12 8.09 -14.27
C ASP A 34 15.54 8.79 -12.97
N SER A 35 15.09 10.02 -12.73
CA SER A 35 15.32 10.75 -11.49
C SER A 35 14.17 10.66 -10.49
N SER A 36 13.06 10.02 -10.86
CA SER A 36 11.89 9.91 -9.97
C SER A 36 12.25 9.07 -8.75
N PRO A 37 12.17 9.63 -7.52
CA PRO A 37 12.46 8.86 -6.31
C PRO A 37 11.31 7.89 -6.01
N GLU A 38 11.65 6.80 -5.34
CA GLU A 38 10.69 5.89 -4.74
C GLU A 38 9.78 6.67 -3.78
N SER A 39 8.48 6.38 -3.83
CA SER A 39 7.43 6.98 -3.01
C SER A 39 6.88 5.91 -2.07
N ALA A 40 6.52 6.26 -0.84
CA ALA A 40 5.83 5.34 0.06
C ALA A 40 4.78 6.04 0.92
N GLY A 41 3.91 5.23 1.50
CA GLY A 41 2.96 5.65 2.51
C GLY A 41 2.29 4.46 3.16
N VAL A 42 1.11 4.70 3.73
CA VAL A 42 0.29 3.69 4.40
C VAL A 42 -1.06 3.56 3.73
N LEU A 43 -1.64 2.37 3.81
CA LEU A 43 -2.97 2.04 3.32
C LEU A 43 -3.98 2.22 4.45
N ILE A 44 -5.11 2.88 4.16
CA ILE A 44 -6.14 3.20 5.16
C ILE A 44 -7.51 2.87 4.60
N GLY A 45 -8.36 2.26 5.42
CA GLY A 45 -9.72 1.94 5.03
C GLY A 45 -10.38 0.95 5.97
N GLU A 46 -11.29 0.14 5.44
CA GLU A 46 -12.23 -0.64 6.22
C GLU A 46 -11.91 -2.13 6.12
N ARG A 47 -12.05 -2.83 7.25
CA ARG A 47 -12.15 -4.29 7.29
C ARG A 47 -13.63 -4.67 7.29
N ARG A 48 -14.04 -5.49 6.35
CA ARG A 48 -15.43 -5.96 6.17
C ARG A 48 -15.42 -7.48 6.19
N ASP A 49 -15.41 -8.03 7.40
CA ASP A 49 -15.16 -9.46 7.65
C ASP A 49 -13.83 -9.89 7.03
N VAL A 50 -13.83 -10.87 6.13
CA VAL A 50 -12.62 -11.32 5.43
C VAL A 50 -12.14 -10.36 4.35
N HIS A 51 -12.99 -9.42 3.90
CA HIS A 51 -12.68 -8.47 2.83
C HIS A 51 -12.07 -7.18 3.37
N ILE A 52 -11.28 -6.51 2.53
CA ILE A 52 -10.62 -5.25 2.84
C ILE A 52 -10.94 -4.23 1.75
N VAL A 53 -11.32 -3.02 2.15
CA VAL A 53 -11.57 -1.90 1.23
C VAL A 53 -10.61 -0.76 1.58
N ILE A 54 -9.69 -0.46 0.67
CA ILE A 54 -8.73 0.63 0.83
C ILE A 54 -9.38 1.92 0.32
N LYS A 55 -9.66 2.82 1.26
CA LYS A 55 -10.44 4.05 1.05
C LYS A 55 -9.56 5.27 0.82
N THR A 56 -8.39 5.32 1.44
CA THR A 56 -7.40 6.40 1.29
C THR A 56 -6.00 5.89 1.59
N VAL A 57 -4.99 6.74 1.38
CA VAL A 57 -3.60 6.48 1.73
C VAL A 57 -2.99 7.71 2.38
N SER A 58 -1.87 7.53 3.09
CA SER A 58 -0.95 8.66 3.23
C SER A 58 -0.09 8.77 1.98
N GLU A 59 0.13 10.00 1.54
CA GLU A 59 1.06 10.33 0.46
C GLU A 59 2.48 10.50 1.01
N PRO A 60 3.54 10.47 0.18
CA PRO A 60 4.90 10.72 0.64
C PRO A 60 5.01 12.08 1.31
N SER A 61 5.65 12.14 2.47
CA SER A 61 5.89 13.40 3.16
C SER A 61 7.15 14.08 2.65
N PRO A 62 7.24 15.43 2.68
CA PRO A 62 8.49 16.14 2.34
C PRO A 62 9.67 15.80 3.24
N TRP A 63 9.42 15.18 4.40
CA TRP A 63 10.43 14.78 5.37
C TRP A 63 10.95 13.36 5.14
N ASP A 64 10.33 12.60 4.23
CA ASP A 64 10.76 11.24 3.95
C ASP A 64 12.13 11.25 3.28
N ILE A 65 12.99 10.31 3.65
CA ILE A 65 14.30 10.15 3.02
C ILE A 65 14.10 9.25 1.81
N ARG A 66 14.32 9.78 0.62
CA ARG A 66 13.94 9.13 -0.63
C ARG A 66 15.08 9.15 -1.63
N SER A 67 15.32 8.01 -2.27
CA SER A 67 16.18 7.84 -3.43
C SER A 67 15.41 7.06 -4.51
N ARG A 68 16.04 6.78 -5.65
CA ARG A 68 15.38 6.00 -6.73
C ARG A 68 14.99 4.58 -6.32
N PHE A 69 15.66 3.99 -5.33
CA PHE A 69 15.50 2.57 -4.94
C PHE A 69 15.46 2.37 -3.42
N MET A 70 15.12 3.43 -2.69
CA MET A 70 14.94 3.36 -1.25
C MET A 70 14.06 4.50 -0.79
N VAL A 71 13.18 4.21 0.17
CA VAL A 71 12.42 5.19 0.93
C VAL A 71 12.41 4.83 2.42
N ASP A 72 12.60 5.83 3.27
CA ASP A 72 12.42 5.74 4.71
C ASP A 72 11.40 6.79 5.19
N ARG A 73 10.33 6.31 5.83
CA ARG A 73 9.24 7.11 6.39
C ARG A 73 9.63 7.59 7.79
N VAL A 74 10.46 8.63 7.87
CA VAL A 74 11.05 9.10 9.14
C VAL A 74 10.14 9.98 9.99
N SER A 75 9.01 10.47 9.46
CA SER A 75 8.18 11.46 10.14
C SER A 75 6.90 10.87 10.76
N LYS A 76 6.38 11.54 11.80
CA LYS A 76 5.07 11.21 12.41
C LYS A 76 3.88 11.50 11.47
N TYR A 77 4.14 12.02 10.26
CA TYR A 77 3.12 12.40 9.29
C TYR A 77 2.19 11.23 8.97
N HIS A 78 2.72 10.06 8.62
CA HIS A 78 1.89 8.93 8.20
C HIS A 78 0.98 8.42 9.33
N GLN A 79 1.50 8.35 10.56
CA GLN A 79 0.69 8.02 11.73
C GLN A 79 -0.43 9.05 11.94
N LYS A 80 -0.11 10.34 11.81
CA LYS A 80 -1.12 11.40 11.90
C LYS A 80 -2.21 11.26 10.84
N VAL A 81 -1.87 10.87 9.60
CA VAL A 81 -2.87 10.63 8.55
C VAL A 81 -3.80 9.47 8.92
N VAL A 82 -3.26 8.39 9.51
CA VAL A 82 -4.06 7.28 10.04
C VAL A 82 -4.99 7.77 11.15
N ASP A 83 -4.46 8.47 12.15
CA ASP A 83 -5.22 8.95 13.31
C ASP A 83 -6.34 9.91 12.89
N ASP A 84 -6.05 10.82 11.96
CA ASP A 84 -7.03 11.77 11.43
C ASP A 84 -8.12 11.04 10.62
N ALA A 85 -7.75 10.04 9.81
CA ALA A 85 -8.71 9.24 9.06
C ALA A 85 -9.61 8.41 9.98
N PHE A 86 -9.04 7.79 11.02
CA PHE A 86 -9.76 7.05 12.03
C PHE A 86 -10.77 7.96 12.75
N LYS A 87 -10.32 9.11 13.24
CA LYS A 87 -11.19 10.07 13.95
C LYS A 87 -12.30 10.62 13.08
N LYS A 88 -12.01 11.00 11.83
CA LYS A 88 -12.99 11.60 10.91
C LYS A 88 -14.07 10.61 10.47
N ASN A 89 -13.77 9.32 10.48
CA ASN A 89 -14.69 8.26 10.04
C ASN A 89 -15.18 7.40 11.21
N ASN A 90 -15.33 7.99 12.40
CA ASN A 90 -15.86 7.33 13.60
C ASN A 90 -15.20 5.97 13.95
N GLY A 91 -13.92 5.81 13.61
CA GLY A 91 -13.14 4.60 13.86
C GLY A 91 -13.23 3.51 12.79
N GLU A 92 -14.02 3.71 11.73
CA GLU A 92 -14.18 2.72 10.66
C GLU A 92 -12.94 2.60 9.77
N TRP A 93 -12.23 3.71 9.55
CA TRP A 93 -11.05 3.76 8.69
C TRP A 93 -9.78 3.56 9.50
N GLN A 94 -9.17 2.40 9.34
CA GLN A 94 -8.02 1.93 10.10
C GLN A 94 -6.79 1.76 9.21
N TYR A 95 -5.64 1.59 9.84
CA TYR A 95 -4.44 1.13 9.15
C TYR A 95 -4.65 -0.28 8.56
N LEU A 96 -4.34 -0.42 7.27
CA LEU A 96 -4.48 -1.66 6.51
C LEU A 96 -3.15 -2.25 6.04
N GLY A 97 -2.05 -1.52 6.15
CA GLY A 97 -0.75 -1.93 5.64
C GLY A 97 -0.02 -0.80 4.93
N GLU A 98 0.78 -1.10 3.93
CA GLU A 98 1.67 -0.11 3.31
C GLU A 98 1.81 -0.25 1.80
N TRP A 99 2.23 0.85 1.19
CA TRP A 99 2.51 0.91 -0.23
C TRP A 99 3.83 1.62 -0.49
N HIS A 100 4.47 1.25 -1.59
CA HIS A 100 5.58 2.01 -2.16
C HIS A 100 5.62 1.86 -3.69
N THR A 101 6.56 2.53 -4.36
CA THR A 101 6.71 2.47 -5.82
C THR A 101 8.01 1.84 -6.22
N HIS A 102 8.00 1.11 -7.32
CA HIS A 102 9.21 0.66 -7.98
C HIS A 102 9.33 1.25 -9.39
N PRO A 103 10.56 1.41 -9.92
CA PRO A 103 10.77 1.88 -11.28
C PRO A 103 10.56 0.79 -12.35
N GLU A 104 10.24 -0.46 -11.97
CA GLU A 104 9.90 -1.51 -12.92
C GLU A 104 8.51 -1.33 -13.52
N ASP A 105 8.30 -1.82 -14.74
CA ASP A 105 6.95 -1.87 -15.34
C ASP A 105 6.00 -2.79 -14.58
N VAL A 106 6.49 -4.00 -14.30
CA VAL A 106 5.80 -5.05 -13.57
C VAL A 106 6.61 -5.26 -12.28
N PRO A 107 6.21 -4.63 -11.17
CA PRO A 107 7.03 -4.57 -9.98
C PRO A 107 7.07 -5.93 -9.29
N LYS A 108 8.17 -6.19 -8.59
CA LYS A 108 8.30 -7.33 -7.67
C LYS A 108 8.98 -6.87 -6.39
N PRO A 109 8.57 -7.40 -5.22
CA PRO A 109 9.26 -7.08 -3.98
C PRO A 109 10.73 -7.51 -4.04
N SER A 110 11.59 -6.64 -3.56
CA SER A 110 13.00 -6.90 -3.32
C SER A 110 13.20 -7.72 -2.03
N MET A 111 14.41 -8.22 -1.81
CA MET A 111 14.78 -8.88 -0.55
C MET A 111 14.68 -7.92 0.65
N THR A 112 14.94 -6.62 0.41
CA THR A 112 14.82 -5.57 1.42
C THR A 112 13.37 -5.41 1.87
N ASP A 113 12.42 -5.46 0.92
CA ASP A 113 10.99 -5.36 1.21
C ASP A 113 10.53 -6.50 2.10
N TYR A 114 10.82 -7.75 1.70
CA TYR A 114 10.51 -8.92 2.52
C TYR A 114 11.12 -8.80 3.92
N SER A 115 12.39 -8.43 4.01
CA SER A 115 13.08 -8.28 5.30
C SER A 115 12.42 -7.22 6.18
N SER A 116 12.05 -6.07 5.62
CA SER A 116 11.36 -5.00 6.32
C SER A 116 9.96 -5.44 6.78
N TRP A 117 9.18 -6.07 5.91
CA TRP A 117 7.83 -6.54 6.22
C TRP A 117 7.83 -7.59 7.32
N HIS A 118 8.74 -8.56 7.28
CA HIS A 118 8.84 -9.57 8.33
C HIS A 118 9.31 -8.97 9.64
N LYS A 119 10.23 -7.99 9.62
CA LYS A 119 10.76 -7.38 10.83
C LYS A 119 9.78 -6.42 11.50
N ASN A 120 9.16 -5.54 10.71
CA ASN A 120 8.48 -4.35 11.22
C ASN A 120 6.95 -4.48 11.23
N LEU A 121 6.36 -5.28 10.33
CA LEU A 121 4.90 -5.40 10.22
C LEU A 121 4.39 -6.61 11.00
N LYS A 122 4.27 -6.47 12.32
CA LYS A 122 3.71 -7.50 13.20
C LYS A 122 2.26 -7.16 13.56
N SER A 123 1.33 -7.97 13.07
CA SER A 123 -0.11 -7.82 13.28
C SER A 123 -0.77 -9.18 13.35
N SER A 124 -1.80 -9.32 14.19
CA SER A 124 -2.72 -10.47 14.18
C SER A 124 -3.67 -10.41 12.98
N ASP A 125 -4.05 -9.21 12.59
CA ASP A 125 -4.96 -8.98 11.47
C ASP A 125 -4.18 -8.94 10.15
N PRO A 126 -4.80 -9.34 9.03
CA PRO A 126 -4.19 -9.23 7.72
C PRO A 126 -3.75 -7.80 7.38
N LEU A 127 -2.59 -7.70 6.76
CA LEU A 127 -2.03 -6.46 6.21
C LEU A 127 -1.91 -6.57 4.70
N ILE A 128 -2.20 -5.48 4.01
CA ILE A 128 -2.04 -5.36 2.56
C ILE A 128 -0.74 -4.65 2.24
N LEU A 129 -0.05 -5.17 1.24
CA LEU A 129 1.21 -4.66 0.72
C LEU A 129 1.00 -4.33 -0.75
N ILE A 130 1.32 -3.10 -1.17
CA ILE A 130 1.20 -2.69 -2.56
C ILE A 130 2.53 -2.15 -3.06
N ILE A 131 2.98 -2.63 -4.22
CA ILE A 131 4.05 -2.01 -4.98
C ILE A 131 3.47 -1.49 -6.28
N ALA A 132 3.53 -0.19 -6.48
CA ALA A 132 3.11 0.45 -7.73
C ALA A 132 4.31 0.56 -8.67
N GLY A 133 4.30 -0.23 -9.75
CA GLY A 133 5.26 -0.12 -10.84
C GLY A 133 4.80 0.89 -11.88
N ARG A 134 5.56 1.04 -12.96
CA ARG A 134 5.24 1.98 -14.05
C ARG A 134 4.01 1.56 -14.83
N ARG A 135 3.66 0.27 -14.90
CA ARG A 135 2.49 -0.22 -15.65
C ARG A 135 1.51 -0.98 -14.78
N ASP A 136 2.00 -1.81 -13.87
CA ASP A 136 1.18 -2.70 -13.05
C ASP A 136 1.39 -2.48 -11.54
N PHE A 137 0.49 -3.09 -10.76
CA PHE A 137 0.60 -3.20 -9.31
C PHE A 137 0.97 -4.63 -8.94
N TRP A 138 1.87 -4.78 -7.98
CA TRP A 138 1.99 -6.01 -7.19
C TRP A 138 1.20 -5.80 -5.90
N VAL A 139 0.34 -6.76 -5.56
CA VAL A 139 -0.49 -6.70 -4.36
C VAL A 139 -0.32 -7.99 -3.57
N GLY A 140 0.02 -7.87 -2.30
CA GLY A 140 0.19 -8.98 -1.37
C GLY A 140 -0.71 -8.84 -0.13
N LYS A 141 -1.19 -9.98 0.37
CA LYS A 141 -1.85 -10.11 1.68
C LYS A 141 -0.89 -10.82 2.63
N LYS A 142 -0.48 -10.11 3.68
CA LYS A 142 0.38 -10.63 4.75
C LYS A 142 -0.47 -11.08 5.93
N ILE A 143 -0.30 -12.33 6.34
CA ILE A 143 -0.89 -12.90 7.55
C ILE A 143 0.26 -13.49 8.36
N GLN A 144 0.55 -12.92 9.53
CA GLN A 144 1.73 -13.27 10.33
C GLN A 144 2.99 -13.25 9.46
N ASP A 145 3.70 -14.37 9.28
CA ASP A 145 4.90 -14.46 8.46
C ASP A 145 4.65 -15.01 7.05
N ASN A 146 3.40 -15.26 6.66
CA ASN A 146 3.06 -15.63 5.29
C ASN A 146 2.67 -14.40 4.47
N ILE A 147 3.17 -14.30 3.23
CA ILE A 147 2.77 -13.28 2.26
C ILE A 147 2.22 -13.99 1.03
N GLU A 148 0.94 -13.79 0.77
CA GLU A 148 0.25 -14.31 -0.39
C GLU A 148 0.16 -13.24 -1.48
N VAL A 149 0.53 -13.57 -2.71
CA VAL A 149 0.34 -12.67 -3.86
C VAL A 149 -1.10 -12.80 -4.35
N LEU A 150 -1.79 -11.66 -4.48
CA LEU A 150 -3.18 -11.60 -4.90
C LEU A 150 -3.32 -11.51 -6.42
N LYS A 151 -4.42 -12.02 -6.95
CA LYS A 151 -4.75 -11.94 -8.38
C LYS A 151 -5.78 -10.86 -8.62
N GLN A 152 -5.56 -10.01 -9.61
CA GLN A 152 -6.57 -9.04 -10.02
C GLN A 152 -7.75 -9.78 -10.71
N VAL A 153 -8.98 -9.40 -10.37
CA VAL A 153 -10.23 -9.98 -10.90
C VAL A 153 -11.15 -8.93 -11.49
#